data_AF-A0A3D4Q315-F1
#
_entry.id   AF-A0A3D4Q315-F1
#
_cell.length_a   1.000
_cell.length_b   1.000
_cell.length_c   1.000
_cell.angle_alpha   90.00
_cell.angle_beta   90.00
_cell.angle_gamma   90.00
#
_symmetry.space_group_name_H-M   'P 1'
#
loop_
_entity.id
_entity.type
_entity.pdbx_description
1 polymer ?
#
loop_
_entity_poly.entity_id
_entity_poly.type
_entity_poly.pdbx_seq_one_letter_code
_entity_poly.pdbx_strand_id
1 'polypeptide(L)'
;MVKQPKYYFEAVLGINAPWSAQDVNIDEKNKIIQITLSHHVEKSRFSFFSKGNDSEHNKIVDTGLSKRWLHSSIGYYSCHIVSSFYDPSISGAGISRDALLQPNFLGDPNRNYTHQLRQEVALAHIRGIAPDAIANMLRIDSSLIDDILNDIEKTPESYRLATCLPCEADPIWESMIYDKFHLKTQLFPLKLMLSKLKLSMIDPKVEVKLSDSVNELRKFFISHINSLDAEISQISALSMKKQSVEERRSVTTKLVLPALKNAIWLKLISGKIDLGSTNMPLNLFLVRLRHAFQNTDDNNARVFALNSLREFFRKNARSLKKELILINQLMNAPEESQYSLPDERSEIWKRILKDDSFIPSSHIAYKLLLSNLRSQILMNPDPVVELNAVRRVRDFIKHNQRFMQQELRMVLSNSR
;
A
#
# COMPACT_ATOMS: atom_id res chain seq x y z
N MET A 1 14.08 -0.84 -42.69
CA MET A 1 12.87 -1.33 -41.99
C MET A 1 13.30 -2.17 -40.79
N VAL A 2 13.20 -1.62 -39.58
CA VAL A 2 13.54 -2.33 -38.34
C VAL A 2 12.44 -3.35 -38.09
N LYS A 3 12.73 -4.66 -38.24
CA LYS A 3 11.80 -5.72 -37.81
C LYS A 3 11.69 -5.61 -36.30
N GLN A 4 10.63 -4.97 -35.82
CA GLN A 4 10.40 -4.83 -34.39
C GLN A 4 10.17 -6.20 -33.77
N PRO A 5 10.69 -6.49 -32.57
CA PRO A 5 10.55 -7.81 -31.98
C PRO A 5 9.10 -7.93 -31.45
N LYS A 6 8.24 -8.57 -32.25
CA LYS A 6 6.80 -8.77 -32.02
C LYS A 6 6.47 -9.24 -30.59
N TYR A 7 7.37 -10.05 -30.02
CA TYR A 7 7.32 -10.54 -28.65
C TYR A 7 7.18 -9.45 -27.57
N TYR A 8 7.77 -8.27 -27.78
CA TYR A 8 7.62 -7.17 -26.81
C TYR A 8 6.18 -6.64 -26.77
N PHE A 9 5.53 -6.53 -27.93
CA PHE A 9 4.13 -6.10 -28.00
C PHE A 9 3.19 -7.16 -27.43
N GLU A 10 3.48 -8.44 -27.68
CA GLU A 10 2.72 -9.53 -27.08
C GLU A 10 2.79 -9.48 -25.56
N ALA A 11 3.99 -9.34 -24.98
CA ALA A 11 4.18 -9.23 -23.54
C ALA A 11 3.52 -7.99 -22.94
N VAL A 12 3.63 -6.83 -23.59
CA VAL A 12 3.06 -5.56 -23.09
C VAL A 12 1.54 -5.56 -23.11
N LEU A 13 0.93 -6.19 -24.13
CA LEU A 13 -0.52 -6.25 -24.28
C LEU A 13 -1.17 -7.45 -23.58
N GLY A 14 -0.35 -8.37 -23.05
CA GLY A 14 -0.84 -9.62 -22.46
C GLY A 14 -1.37 -10.60 -23.50
N ILE A 15 -0.90 -10.51 -24.75
CA ILE A 15 -1.27 -11.47 -25.81
C ILE A 15 -0.55 -12.78 -25.52
N ASN A 16 -1.32 -13.81 -25.24
CA ASN A 16 -0.83 -15.14 -24.92
C ASN A 16 -1.47 -16.18 -25.86
N ALA A 17 -0.81 -17.32 -26.01
CA ALA A 17 -1.36 -18.47 -26.74
C ALA A 17 -2.82 -18.76 -26.28
N PRO A 18 -3.76 -19.02 -27.20
CA PRO A 18 -3.59 -19.31 -28.63
C PRO A 18 -3.40 -18.09 -29.56
N TRP A 19 -3.31 -16.88 -29.03
CA TRP A 19 -3.14 -15.65 -29.80
C TRP A 19 -1.66 -15.31 -30.04
N SER A 20 -1.38 -14.68 -31.18
CA SER A 20 -0.06 -14.16 -31.51
C SER A 20 -0.17 -12.88 -32.34
N ALA A 21 0.83 -12.01 -32.25
CA ALA A 21 0.94 -10.82 -33.08
C ALA A 21 1.45 -11.22 -34.47
N GLN A 22 0.56 -11.19 -35.46
CA GLN A 22 0.91 -11.48 -36.85
C GLN A 22 1.77 -10.38 -37.46
N ASP A 23 1.40 -9.12 -37.25
CA ASP A 23 2.12 -7.96 -37.78
C ASP A 23 1.99 -6.73 -36.89
N VAL A 24 3.02 -5.88 -36.90
CA VAL A 24 3.05 -4.62 -36.15
C VAL A 24 3.48 -3.50 -37.09
N ASN A 25 2.57 -2.58 -37.37
CA ASN A 25 2.81 -1.41 -38.18
C ASN A 25 2.86 -0.17 -37.29
N ILE A 26 3.96 0.58 -37.33
CA ILE A 26 4.11 1.85 -36.62
C ILE A 26 4.13 2.97 -37.64
N ASP A 27 3.11 3.82 -37.58
CA ASP A 27 3.05 5.08 -38.29
C ASP A 27 3.58 6.20 -37.39
N GLU A 28 4.85 6.55 -37.60
CA GLU A 28 5.52 7.62 -36.84
C GLU A 28 4.92 9.00 -37.09
N LYS A 29 4.35 9.25 -38.28
CA LYS A 29 3.80 10.57 -38.64
C LYS A 29 2.51 10.84 -37.87
N ASN A 30 1.63 9.85 -37.86
CA ASN A 30 0.35 9.95 -37.17
C ASN A 30 0.42 9.50 -35.70
N LYS A 31 1.58 9.00 -35.25
CA LYS A 31 1.78 8.41 -33.92
C LYS A 31 0.78 7.28 -33.64
N ILE A 32 0.63 6.39 -34.60
CA ILE A 32 -0.29 5.24 -34.52
C ILE A 32 0.51 3.94 -34.52
N ILE A 33 0.18 3.03 -33.61
CA ILE A 33 0.65 1.65 -33.61
C ILE A 33 -0.54 0.76 -33.94
N GLN A 34 -0.43 -0.01 -35.02
CA GLN A 34 -1.43 -0.99 -35.41
C GLN A 34 -0.86 -2.39 -35.26
N ILE A 35 -1.56 -3.25 -34.51
CA ILE A 35 -1.14 -4.62 -34.24
C ILE A 35 -2.21 -5.55 -34.80
N THR A 36 -1.81 -6.38 -35.75
CA THR A 36 -2.67 -7.38 -36.38
C THR A 36 -2.48 -8.71 -35.66
N LEU A 37 -3.57 -9.30 -35.18
CA LEU A 37 -3.56 -10.54 -34.43
C LEU A 37 -3.86 -11.74 -35.33
N SER A 38 -3.23 -12.86 -35.02
CA SER A 38 -3.58 -14.19 -35.51
C SER A 38 -3.98 -15.10 -34.35
N HIS A 39 -4.91 -16.01 -34.63
CA HIS A 39 -5.36 -17.02 -33.68
C HIS A 39 -4.96 -18.41 -34.18
N HIS A 40 -4.11 -19.10 -33.42
CA HIS A 40 -3.68 -20.46 -33.75
C HIS A 40 -4.74 -21.46 -33.29
N VAL A 41 -5.59 -21.89 -34.21
CA VAL A 41 -6.52 -23.01 -33.97
C VAL A 41 -5.74 -24.31 -34.15
N GLU A 42 -5.44 -25.02 -33.06
CA GLU A 42 -4.97 -26.40 -33.16
C GLU A 42 -6.09 -27.26 -33.75
N LYS A 43 -5.95 -27.64 -35.03
CA LYS A 43 -6.82 -28.65 -35.63
C LYS A 43 -6.50 -30.00 -34.96
N SER A 44 -7.29 -30.37 -33.96
CA SER A 44 -7.23 -31.70 -33.34
C SER A 44 -7.40 -32.76 -34.44
N ARG A 45 -6.34 -33.52 -34.73
CA ARG A 45 -6.32 -34.52 -35.82
C ARG A 45 -7.10 -35.80 -35.48
N PHE A 46 -7.69 -35.91 -34.29
CA PHE A 46 -8.43 -37.10 -33.84
C PHE A 46 -9.64 -36.72 -32.98
N SER A 47 -10.72 -36.26 -33.61
CA SER A 47 -11.98 -35.89 -32.94
C SER A 47 -13.00 -37.04 -32.91
N PHE A 48 -12.62 -38.21 -32.39
CA PHE A 48 -13.55 -39.35 -32.23
C PHE A 48 -13.87 -39.72 -30.77
N PHE A 49 -13.18 -39.16 -29.77
CA PHE A 49 -13.38 -39.56 -28.35
C PHE A 49 -13.37 -38.43 -27.30
N SER A 50 -13.51 -37.15 -27.64
CA SER A 50 -13.67 -36.10 -26.63
C SER A 50 -15.14 -35.93 -26.22
N LYS A 51 -15.63 -36.80 -25.34
CA LYS A 51 -16.88 -36.54 -24.60
C LYS A 51 -16.60 -35.54 -23.48
N GLY A 52 -17.10 -34.32 -23.65
CA GLY A 52 -17.68 -33.46 -22.61
C GLY A 52 -16.74 -32.87 -21.56
N ASN A 53 -16.20 -31.68 -21.83
CA ASN A 53 -16.22 -30.57 -20.86
C ASN A 53 -15.85 -29.17 -21.42
N ASP A 54 -15.57 -29.00 -22.73
CA ASP A 54 -15.26 -27.69 -23.33
C ASP A 54 -16.46 -27.00 -24.02
N SER A 55 -17.68 -27.42 -23.71
CA SER A 55 -18.89 -26.73 -24.16
C SER A 55 -19.12 -25.46 -23.32
N GLU A 56 -18.67 -24.29 -23.81
CA GLU A 56 -19.59 -23.18 -24.17
C GLU A 56 -18.94 -21.79 -24.38
N HIS A 57 -17.70 -21.51 -23.98
CA HIS A 57 -17.31 -20.09 -23.77
C HIS A 57 -16.31 -19.41 -24.71
N ASN A 58 -15.77 -20.04 -25.75
CA ASN A 58 -14.93 -19.34 -26.73
C ASN A 58 -15.40 -19.61 -28.17
N LYS A 59 -16.50 -18.96 -28.60
CA LYS A 59 -16.94 -18.93 -30.01
C LYS A 59 -16.13 -17.96 -30.85
N ILE A 60 -14.82 -17.88 -30.59
CA ILE A 60 -13.92 -17.05 -31.38
C ILE A 60 -13.71 -17.77 -32.70
N VAL A 61 -14.25 -17.19 -33.77
CA VAL A 61 -14.20 -17.76 -35.11
C VAL A 61 -13.54 -16.78 -36.06
N ASP A 62 -12.93 -17.31 -37.12
CA ASP A 62 -12.49 -16.46 -38.23
C ASP A 62 -13.73 -16.00 -38.99
N THR A 63 -14.00 -14.70 -38.91
CA THR A 63 -15.16 -14.09 -39.59
C THR A 63 -14.82 -13.67 -41.01
N GLY A 64 -13.55 -13.71 -41.41
CA GLY A 64 -13.07 -13.18 -42.69
C GLY A 64 -13.14 -11.65 -42.82
N LEU A 65 -13.69 -10.94 -41.82
CA LEU A 65 -13.79 -9.49 -41.78
C LEU A 65 -12.86 -8.94 -40.70
N SER A 66 -11.83 -8.19 -41.11
CA SER A 66 -10.93 -7.56 -40.13
C SER A 66 -11.64 -6.41 -39.42
N LYS A 67 -11.80 -6.52 -38.10
CA LYS A 67 -12.26 -5.43 -37.25
C LYS A 67 -11.08 -4.71 -36.62
N ARG A 68 -11.21 -3.40 -36.45
CA ARG A 68 -10.23 -2.53 -35.76
C ARG A 68 -10.85 -1.98 -34.49
N TRP A 69 -10.12 -2.10 -33.38
CA TRP A 69 -10.47 -1.52 -32.09
C TRP A 69 -9.37 -0.59 -31.60
N LEU A 70 -9.74 0.50 -30.95
CA LEU A 70 -8.82 1.33 -30.18
C LEU A 70 -8.48 0.64 -28.85
N HIS A 71 -7.20 0.58 -28.53
CA HIS A 71 -6.66 0.03 -27.30
C HIS A 71 -5.93 1.13 -26.50
N SER A 72 -5.57 0.82 -25.26
CA SER A 72 -4.80 1.70 -24.39
C SER A 72 -3.51 2.18 -25.07
N SER A 73 -3.21 3.47 -24.94
CA SER A 73 -2.05 4.10 -25.59
C SER A 73 -0.73 3.50 -25.11
N ILE A 74 0.23 3.32 -26.03
CA ILE A 74 1.59 2.86 -25.70
C ILE A 74 2.53 4.07 -25.81
N GLY A 75 2.91 4.62 -24.66
CA GLY A 75 3.77 5.82 -24.61
C GLY A 75 3.09 7.04 -25.22
N TYR A 76 3.60 7.52 -26.36
CA TYR A 76 3.02 8.65 -27.09
C TYR A 76 2.16 8.24 -28.30
N TYR A 77 1.93 6.94 -28.48
CA TYR A 77 1.25 6.40 -29.64
C TYR A 77 -0.16 5.88 -29.30
N SER A 78 -1.12 6.16 -30.17
CA SER A 78 -2.44 5.53 -30.12
C SER A 78 -2.32 4.09 -30.62
N CYS A 79 -2.83 3.14 -29.84
CA CYS A 79 -2.73 1.72 -30.16
C CYS A 79 -4.04 1.22 -30.77
N HIS A 80 -3.96 0.51 -31.88
CA HIS A 80 -5.10 -0.18 -32.49
C HIS A 80 -4.83 -1.66 -32.64
N ILE A 81 -5.80 -2.46 -32.23
CA ILE A 81 -5.82 -3.91 -32.41
C ILE A 81 -6.69 -4.24 -33.62
N VAL A 82 -6.16 -5.05 -34.52
CA VAL A 82 -6.87 -5.52 -35.71
C VAL A 82 -6.92 -7.05 -35.71
N SER A 83 -8.10 -7.63 -35.86
CA SER A 83 -8.29 -9.08 -35.92
C SER A 83 -9.46 -9.44 -36.83
N SER A 84 -9.37 -10.55 -37.56
CA SER A 84 -10.53 -11.20 -38.19
C SER A 84 -11.19 -12.25 -37.27
N PHE A 85 -10.53 -12.56 -36.15
CA PHE A 85 -11.00 -13.51 -35.15
C PHE A 85 -11.69 -12.77 -34.01
N TYR A 86 -12.99 -12.97 -33.86
CA TYR A 86 -13.81 -12.47 -32.76
C TYR A 86 -15.11 -13.30 -32.67
N ASP A 87 -15.88 -13.12 -31.61
CA ASP A 87 -17.19 -13.76 -31.47
C ASP A 87 -18.28 -12.85 -32.07
N PRO A 88 -18.87 -13.22 -33.23
CA PRO A 88 -19.92 -12.41 -33.86
C PRO A 88 -21.26 -12.48 -33.11
N SER A 89 -21.43 -13.44 -32.19
CA SER A 89 -22.67 -13.59 -31.42
C SER A 89 -22.77 -12.62 -30.26
N ILE A 90 -21.65 -11.99 -29.88
CA ILE A 90 -21.63 -10.92 -28.88
C ILE A 90 -22.18 -9.65 -29.54
N SER A 91 -23.49 -9.50 -29.44
CA SER A 91 -24.25 -8.36 -29.94
C SER A 91 -25.30 -7.99 -28.91
N GLY A 92 -25.23 -6.76 -28.40
CA GLY A 92 -26.15 -6.28 -27.38
C GLY A 92 -25.99 -4.78 -27.14
N ALA A 93 -27.05 -4.15 -26.63
CA ALA A 93 -27.06 -2.72 -26.32
C ALA A 93 -26.08 -2.35 -25.19
N GLY A 94 -25.76 -3.29 -24.29
CA GLY A 94 -24.75 -3.16 -23.24
C GLY A 94 -23.63 -4.19 -23.38
N ILE A 95 -22.79 -4.29 -22.35
CA ILE A 95 -21.69 -5.27 -22.29
C ILE A 95 -22.30 -6.61 -21.84
N SER A 96 -22.10 -7.69 -22.59
CA SER A 96 -22.62 -9.00 -22.20
C SER A 96 -21.69 -9.68 -21.18
N ARG A 97 -22.21 -10.68 -20.46
CA ARG A 97 -21.38 -11.50 -19.57
C ARG A 97 -20.28 -12.26 -20.32
N ASP A 98 -20.57 -12.72 -21.53
CA ASP A 98 -19.59 -13.41 -22.38
C ASP A 98 -18.47 -12.47 -22.84
N ALA A 99 -18.79 -11.19 -23.11
CA ALA A 99 -17.80 -10.17 -23.44
C ALA A 99 -16.79 -9.92 -22.30
N LEU A 100 -17.20 -10.10 -21.04
CA LEU A 100 -16.31 -9.95 -19.88
C LEU A 100 -15.31 -11.10 -19.72
N LEU A 101 -15.60 -12.24 -20.36
CA LEU A 101 -14.75 -13.44 -20.37
C LEU A 101 -13.79 -13.47 -21.57
N GLN A 102 -13.98 -12.60 -22.54
CA GLN A 102 -13.09 -12.49 -23.70
C GLN A 102 -11.73 -11.87 -23.31
N PRO A 103 -10.66 -12.19 -24.06
CA PRO A 103 -9.33 -11.63 -23.85
C PRO A 103 -9.32 -10.10 -23.81
N ASN A 104 -8.55 -9.51 -22.89
CA ASN A 104 -8.47 -8.06 -22.67
C ASN A 104 -8.17 -7.22 -23.93
N PHE A 105 -7.36 -7.75 -24.85
CA PHE A 105 -6.92 -7.06 -26.06
C PHE A 105 -7.95 -7.07 -27.20
N LEU A 106 -9.00 -7.91 -27.14
CA LEU A 106 -10.09 -7.90 -28.11
C LEU A 106 -11.14 -6.85 -27.76
N GLY A 107 -12.03 -6.58 -28.71
CA GLY A 107 -13.24 -5.80 -28.50
C GLY A 107 -14.45 -6.47 -29.14
N ASP A 108 -15.63 -5.92 -28.88
CA ASP A 108 -16.87 -6.46 -29.45
C ASP A 108 -17.03 -6.06 -30.92
N PRO A 109 -17.75 -6.85 -31.74
CA PRO A 109 -17.95 -6.57 -33.17
C PRO A 109 -18.55 -5.18 -33.45
N ASN A 110 -19.52 -4.79 -32.63
CA ASN A 110 -20.29 -3.55 -32.78
C ASN A 110 -19.64 -2.34 -32.11
N ARG A 111 -18.47 -2.52 -31.48
CA ARG A 111 -17.76 -1.47 -30.74
C ARG A 111 -16.43 -1.16 -31.40
N ASN A 112 -15.90 0.02 -31.12
CA ASN A 112 -14.64 0.49 -31.69
C ASN A 112 -13.50 0.55 -30.66
N TYR A 113 -13.67 -0.09 -29.50
CA TYR A 113 -12.71 -0.12 -28.41
C TYR A 113 -12.50 -1.54 -27.87
N THR A 114 -11.37 -1.78 -27.22
CA THR A 114 -11.04 -3.07 -26.58
C THR A 114 -11.62 -3.20 -25.17
N HIS A 115 -11.71 -4.43 -24.67
CA HIS A 115 -12.16 -4.72 -23.32
C HIS A 115 -11.27 -4.10 -22.24
N GLN A 116 -9.95 -4.01 -22.49
CA GLN A 116 -9.02 -3.33 -21.60
C GLN A 116 -9.29 -1.83 -21.52
N LEU A 117 -9.47 -1.15 -22.66
CA LEU A 117 -9.74 0.29 -22.68
C LEU A 117 -11.03 0.62 -21.93
N ARG A 118 -12.08 -0.16 -22.18
CA ARG A 118 -13.36 -0.10 -21.46
C ARG A 118 -13.16 -0.23 -19.94
N GLN A 119 -12.33 -1.17 -19.50
CA GLN A 119 -12.07 -1.43 -18.09
C GLN A 119 -11.26 -0.32 -17.43
N GLU A 120 -10.29 0.27 -18.13
CA GLU A 120 -9.53 1.44 -17.67
C GLU A 120 -10.44 2.67 -17.47
N VAL A 121 -11.33 2.93 -18.43
CA VAL A 121 -12.36 3.99 -18.31
C VAL A 121 -13.30 3.71 -17.15
N ALA A 122 -13.82 2.47 -17.02
CA ALA A 122 -14.74 2.08 -15.96
C ALA A 122 -14.11 2.27 -14.55
N LEU A 123 -12.86 1.85 -14.37
CA LEU A 123 -12.12 2.01 -13.12
C LEU A 123 -11.86 3.48 -12.78
N ALA A 124 -11.49 4.28 -13.77
CA ALA A 124 -11.26 5.72 -13.57
C ALA A 124 -12.56 6.44 -13.19
N HIS A 125 -13.67 6.08 -13.83
CA HIS A 125 -14.99 6.63 -13.54
C HIS A 125 -15.48 6.28 -12.13
N ILE A 126 -15.35 5.02 -11.69
CA ILE A 126 -15.70 4.61 -10.31
C ILE A 126 -14.87 5.36 -9.25
N ARG A 127 -13.66 5.80 -9.59
CA ARG A 127 -12.81 6.61 -8.70
C ARG A 127 -13.21 8.09 -8.64
N GLY A 128 -14.25 8.48 -9.36
CA GLY A 128 -14.72 9.86 -9.44
C GLY A 128 -13.85 10.77 -10.30
N ILE A 129 -13.05 10.20 -11.22
CA ILE A 129 -12.31 10.99 -12.21
C ILE A 129 -13.31 11.50 -13.27
N ALA A 130 -13.29 12.80 -13.55
CA ALA A 130 -14.18 13.40 -14.55
C ALA A 130 -13.90 12.85 -15.96
N PRO A 131 -14.93 12.66 -16.83
CA PRO A 131 -14.76 12.13 -18.18
C PRO A 131 -13.69 12.85 -19.00
N ASP A 132 -13.63 14.19 -18.94
CA ASP A 132 -12.61 14.98 -19.64
C ASP A 132 -11.18 14.70 -19.13
N ALA A 133 -11.03 14.46 -17.83
CA ALA A 133 -9.75 14.08 -17.25
C ALA A 133 -9.36 12.66 -17.66
N ILE A 134 -10.31 11.74 -17.80
CA ILE A 134 -10.08 10.39 -18.34
C ILE A 134 -9.64 10.48 -19.81
N ALA A 135 -10.29 11.33 -20.61
CA ALA A 135 -9.96 11.58 -22.02
C ALA A 135 -8.51 12.01 -22.19
N ASN A 136 -8.11 13.00 -21.39
CA ASN A 136 -6.74 13.51 -21.39
C ASN A 136 -5.73 12.48 -20.87
N MET A 137 -6.07 11.72 -19.82
CA MET A 137 -5.20 10.71 -19.22
C MET A 137 -4.93 9.55 -20.18
N LEU A 138 -5.97 9.03 -20.82
CA LEU A 138 -5.88 7.90 -21.75
C LEU A 138 -5.58 8.34 -23.19
N ARG A 139 -5.61 9.65 -23.48
CA ARG A 139 -5.40 10.27 -24.80
C ARG A 139 -6.36 9.73 -25.85
N ILE A 140 -7.62 9.69 -25.48
CA ILE A 140 -8.72 9.25 -26.34
C ILE A 140 -9.76 10.36 -26.47
N ASP A 141 -10.52 10.32 -27.56
CA ASP A 141 -11.57 11.29 -27.82
C ASP A 141 -12.69 11.20 -26.76
N SER A 142 -13.19 12.35 -26.30
CA SER A 142 -14.27 12.38 -25.29
C SER A 142 -15.52 11.63 -25.73
N SER A 143 -15.84 11.65 -27.03
CA SER A 143 -16.98 10.90 -27.57
C SER A 143 -16.86 9.39 -27.34
N LEU A 144 -15.64 8.84 -27.40
CA LEU A 144 -15.43 7.42 -27.16
C LEU A 144 -15.61 7.07 -25.67
N ILE A 145 -15.28 8.00 -24.77
CA ILE A 145 -15.54 7.81 -23.34
C ILE A 145 -17.03 7.81 -23.08
N ASP A 146 -17.77 8.75 -23.68
CA ASP A 146 -19.22 8.80 -23.57
C ASP A 146 -19.85 7.51 -24.10
N ASP A 147 -19.38 6.99 -25.25
CA ASP A 147 -19.82 5.70 -25.79
C ASP A 147 -19.56 4.54 -24.81
N ILE A 148 -18.36 4.47 -24.22
CA ILE A 148 -17.99 3.44 -23.24
C ILE A 148 -18.88 3.53 -21.99
N LEU A 149 -19.08 4.73 -21.45
CA LEU A 149 -19.88 4.95 -20.25
C LEU A 149 -21.36 4.62 -20.52
N ASN A 150 -21.89 5.04 -21.66
CA ASN A 150 -23.24 4.69 -22.10
C ASN A 150 -23.44 3.18 -22.20
N ASP A 151 -22.44 2.45 -22.71
CA ASP A 151 -22.49 0.99 -22.83
C ASP A 151 -22.42 0.30 -21.45
N ILE A 152 -21.69 0.86 -20.49
CA ILE A 152 -21.68 0.41 -19.10
C ILE A 152 -23.04 0.67 -18.42
N GLU A 153 -23.66 1.81 -18.67
CA GLU A 153 -24.99 2.13 -18.12
C GLU A 153 -26.08 1.20 -18.66
N LYS A 154 -26.06 0.92 -19.97
CA LYS A 154 -26.94 -0.05 -20.64
C LYS A 154 -26.70 -1.50 -20.22
N THR A 155 -25.60 -1.78 -19.53
CA THR A 155 -25.33 -3.11 -18.98
C THR A 155 -26.29 -3.40 -17.82
N PRO A 156 -26.92 -4.60 -17.78
CA PRO A 156 -27.81 -4.97 -16.69
C PRO A 156 -27.16 -4.83 -15.31
N GLU A 157 -27.92 -4.29 -14.36
CA GLU A 157 -27.43 -3.97 -13.02
C GLU A 157 -26.85 -5.19 -12.29
N SER A 158 -27.42 -6.38 -12.52
CA SER A 158 -27.01 -7.67 -11.93
C SER A 158 -25.58 -8.11 -12.26
N TYR A 159 -24.90 -7.44 -13.20
CA TYR A 159 -23.48 -7.67 -13.44
C TYR A 159 -22.74 -6.41 -13.92
N ARG A 160 -23.33 -5.22 -13.73
CA ARG A 160 -22.68 -3.95 -14.08
C ARG A 160 -21.36 -3.77 -13.35
N LEU A 161 -21.26 -4.17 -12.08
CA LEU A 161 -19.99 -4.12 -11.33
C LEU A 161 -18.88 -4.99 -11.94
N ALA A 162 -19.24 -6.06 -12.66
CA ALA A 162 -18.26 -6.91 -13.36
C ALA A 162 -17.53 -6.15 -14.47
N THR A 163 -18.12 -5.07 -15.01
CA THR A 163 -17.47 -4.22 -16.00
C THR A 163 -16.23 -3.51 -15.45
N CYS A 164 -16.17 -3.32 -14.14
CA CYS A 164 -15.09 -2.62 -13.44
C CYS A 164 -14.04 -3.58 -12.88
N LEU A 165 -14.27 -4.89 -12.97
CA LEU A 165 -13.33 -5.90 -12.51
C LEU A 165 -12.05 -5.85 -13.36
N PRO A 166 -10.85 -5.96 -12.74
CA PRO A 166 -9.62 -5.91 -13.51
C PRO A 166 -9.45 -7.01 -14.55
N CYS A 167 -8.88 -6.66 -15.71
CA CYS A 167 -8.53 -7.63 -16.75
C CYS A 167 -7.47 -8.63 -16.27
N GLU A 168 -7.32 -9.76 -16.96
CA GLU A 168 -6.35 -10.81 -16.59
C GLU A 168 -4.88 -10.34 -16.56
N ALA A 169 -4.55 -9.29 -17.33
CA ALA A 169 -3.22 -8.71 -17.36
C ALA A 169 -2.90 -7.83 -16.12
N ASP A 170 -3.87 -7.55 -15.25
CA ASP A 170 -3.64 -6.69 -14.09
C ASP A 170 -2.80 -7.40 -13.01
N PRO A 171 -1.70 -6.79 -12.51
CA PRO A 171 -0.83 -7.39 -11.51
C PRO A 171 -1.50 -7.62 -10.14
N ILE A 172 -2.69 -7.08 -9.90
CA ILE A 172 -3.46 -7.35 -8.67
C ILE A 172 -3.77 -8.84 -8.52
N TRP A 173 -4.03 -9.54 -9.63
CA TRP A 173 -4.35 -10.98 -9.61
C TRP A 173 -3.13 -11.81 -9.20
N GLU A 174 -1.98 -11.52 -9.79
CA GLU A 174 -0.71 -12.11 -9.39
C GLU A 174 -0.44 -11.84 -7.90
N SER A 175 -0.67 -10.60 -7.45
CA SER A 175 -0.45 -10.19 -6.06
C SER A 175 -1.37 -10.94 -5.08
N MET A 176 -2.60 -11.27 -5.47
CA MET A 176 -3.50 -12.11 -4.69
C MET A 176 -3.01 -13.54 -4.59
N ILE A 177 -2.55 -14.11 -5.70
CA ILE A 177 -2.08 -15.49 -5.81
C ILE A 177 -0.78 -15.67 -5.02
N TYR A 178 0.17 -14.74 -5.08
CA TYR A 178 1.41 -14.81 -4.28
C TYR A 178 1.29 -14.26 -2.85
N ASP A 179 0.07 -14.03 -2.35
CA ASP A 179 -0.19 -13.54 -0.99
C ASP A 179 0.46 -12.18 -0.66
N LYS A 180 0.80 -11.38 -1.67
CA LYS A 180 1.26 -9.99 -1.54
C LYS A 180 0.10 -9.05 -1.20
N PHE A 181 -1.12 -9.43 -1.58
CA PHE A 181 -2.37 -8.75 -1.25
C PHE A 181 -3.37 -9.72 -0.60
N HIS A 182 -3.78 -9.41 0.63
CA HIS A 182 -4.79 -10.17 1.37
C HIS A 182 -6.18 -9.60 1.14
N LEU A 183 -6.93 -10.24 0.25
CA LEU A 183 -8.34 -9.94 0.07
C LEU A 183 -9.14 -10.30 1.32
N LYS A 184 -9.83 -9.33 1.93
CA LYS A 184 -10.75 -9.60 3.03
C LYS A 184 -12.07 -10.08 2.44
N THR A 185 -12.32 -11.38 2.56
CA THR A 185 -13.57 -11.98 2.11
C THR A 185 -14.25 -12.74 3.24
N GLN A 186 -15.59 -12.70 3.25
CA GLN A 186 -16.40 -13.56 4.12
C GLN A 186 -16.83 -14.84 3.39
N LEU A 187 -16.77 -14.87 2.06
CA LEU A 187 -17.15 -16.02 1.25
C LEU A 187 -16.15 -17.17 1.37
N PHE A 188 -16.63 -18.26 1.93
CA PHE A 188 -15.86 -19.49 2.08
C PHE A 188 -15.40 -20.09 0.73
N PRO A 189 -16.23 -20.16 -0.33
CA PRO A 189 -15.80 -20.70 -1.62
C PRO A 189 -14.60 -19.95 -2.22
N LEU A 190 -14.56 -18.62 -2.10
CA LEU A 190 -13.45 -17.81 -2.56
C LEU A 190 -12.16 -18.09 -1.76
N LYS A 191 -12.26 -18.27 -0.44
CA LYS A 191 -11.11 -18.65 0.41
C LYS A 191 -10.53 -19.99 0.00
N LEU A 192 -11.38 -20.99 -0.24
CA LEU A 192 -10.94 -22.30 -0.69
C LEU A 192 -10.26 -22.24 -2.05
N MET A 193 -10.86 -21.53 -3.01
CA MET A 193 -10.27 -21.37 -4.34
C MET A 193 -8.93 -20.64 -4.27
N LEU A 194 -8.83 -19.53 -3.54
CA LEU A 194 -7.55 -18.83 -3.35
C LEU A 194 -6.50 -19.72 -2.68
N SER A 195 -6.88 -20.53 -1.69
CA SER A 195 -5.97 -21.48 -1.05
C SER A 195 -5.50 -22.56 -2.03
N LYS A 196 -6.41 -23.10 -2.86
CA LYS A 196 -6.08 -24.09 -3.90
C LYS A 196 -5.09 -23.51 -4.92
N LEU A 197 -5.38 -22.32 -5.46
CA LEU A 197 -4.52 -21.64 -6.44
C LEU A 197 -3.15 -21.26 -5.85
N LYS A 198 -3.11 -20.87 -4.58
CA LYS A 198 -1.86 -20.60 -3.84
C LYS A 198 -1.00 -21.85 -3.71
N LEU A 199 -1.61 -22.97 -3.32
CA LEU A 199 -0.88 -24.24 -3.16
C LEU A 199 -0.37 -24.77 -4.49
N SER A 200 -1.16 -24.68 -5.56
CA SER A 200 -0.75 -25.14 -6.90
C SER A 200 0.42 -24.33 -7.47
N MET A 201 0.61 -23.08 -7.05
CA MET A 201 1.76 -22.25 -7.45
C MET A 201 3.03 -22.53 -6.65
N ILE A 202 2.92 -23.18 -5.48
CA ILE A 202 4.05 -23.53 -4.61
C ILE A 202 4.54 -24.96 -4.93
N ASP A 203 3.66 -25.84 -5.39
CA ASP A 203 4.00 -27.23 -5.68
C ASP A 203 4.86 -27.33 -6.95
N PRO A 204 6.15 -27.72 -6.85
CA PRO A 204 7.04 -27.84 -8.00
C PRO A 204 6.64 -28.98 -8.96
N LYS A 205 5.69 -29.84 -8.58
CA LYS A 205 5.22 -30.96 -9.41
C LYS A 205 4.08 -30.58 -10.36
N VAL A 206 3.45 -29.42 -10.16
CA VAL A 206 2.32 -28.98 -10.97
C VAL A 206 2.76 -27.77 -11.80
N GLU A 207 2.96 -27.97 -13.09
CA GLU A 207 3.16 -26.85 -14.03
C GLU A 207 1.82 -26.12 -14.26
N VAL A 208 1.44 -25.25 -13.32
CA VAL A 208 0.31 -24.33 -13.52
C VAL A 208 0.83 -23.00 -14.06
N LYS A 209 0.36 -22.59 -15.23
CA LYS A 209 0.63 -21.24 -15.73
C LYS A 209 -0.15 -20.24 -14.89
N LEU A 210 0.51 -19.15 -14.49
CA LEU A 210 -0.13 -18.05 -13.75
C LEU A 210 -1.38 -17.53 -14.48
N SER A 211 -1.32 -17.43 -15.81
CA SER A 211 -2.45 -17.02 -16.66
C SER A 211 -3.71 -17.85 -16.42
N ASP A 212 -3.57 -19.16 -16.25
CA ASP A 212 -4.71 -20.07 -16.12
C ASP A 212 -5.37 -19.92 -14.75
N SER A 213 -4.57 -19.73 -13.72
CA SER A 213 -5.05 -19.43 -12.36
C SER A 213 -5.74 -18.07 -12.27
N VAL A 214 -5.20 -17.06 -12.95
CA VAL A 214 -5.83 -15.73 -13.03
C VAL A 214 -7.16 -15.83 -13.77
N ASN A 215 -7.22 -16.59 -14.87
CA ASN A 215 -8.46 -16.80 -15.62
C ASN A 215 -9.52 -17.55 -14.82
N GLU A 216 -9.14 -18.61 -14.08
CA GLU A 216 -10.05 -19.34 -13.17
C GLU A 216 -10.60 -18.41 -12.08
N LEU A 217 -9.71 -17.61 -11.46
CA LEU A 217 -10.08 -16.64 -10.44
C LEU A 217 -11.03 -15.57 -10.99
N ARG A 218 -10.72 -14.97 -12.13
CA ARG A 218 -11.55 -13.94 -12.76
C ARG A 218 -12.92 -14.47 -13.17
N LYS A 219 -12.98 -15.69 -13.74
CA LYS A 219 -14.24 -16.40 -14.06
C LYS A 219 -15.11 -16.58 -12.82
N PHE A 220 -14.52 -16.93 -11.68
CA PHE A 220 -15.24 -17.05 -10.42
C PHE A 220 -15.83 -15.71 -9.95
N PHE A 221 -15.07 -14.61 -10.06
CA PHE A 221 -15.56 -13.27 -9.72
C PHE A 221 -16.73 -12.84 -10.61
N ILE A 222 -16.62 -13.06 -11.92
CA ILE A 222 -17.70 -12.73 -12.87
C ILE A 222 -18.94 -13.58 -12.59
N SER A 223 -18.77 -14.86 -12.21
CA SER A 223 -19.91 -15.73 -11.95
C SER A 223 -20.65 -15.47 -10.65
N HIS A 224 -19.94 -14.97 -9.63
CA HIS A 224 -20.48 -14.67 -8.31
C HIS A 224 -20.52 -13.17 -8.02
N ILE A 225 -20.66 -12.33 -9.06
CA ILE A 225 -20.51 -10.88 -8.94
C ILE A 225 -21.44 -10.28 -7.87
N ASN A 226 -22.69 -10.74 -7.80
CA ASN A 226 -23.72 -10.26 -6.87
C ASN A 226 -23.45 -10.56 -5.39
N SER A 227 -22.51 -11.45 -5.08
CA SER A 227 -22.13 -11.77 -3.69
C SER A 227 -20.77 -11.21 -3.32
N LEU A 228 -20.08 -10.57 -4.26
CA LEU A 228 -18.67 -10.16 -4.15
C LEU A 228 -18.47 -8.64 -4.16
N ASP A 229 -19.51 -7.83 -3.95
CA ASP A 229 -19.44 -6.37 -4.05
C ASP A 229 -18.30 -5.76 -3.22
N ALA A 230 -18.13 -6.23 -1.98
CA ALA A 230 -17.09 -5.75 -1.08
C ALA A 230 -15.68 -6.16 -1.55
N GLU A 231 -15.54 -7.36 -2.11
CA GLU A 231 -14.29 -7.88 -2.67
C GLU A 231 -13.94 -7.19 -3.98
N ILE A 232 -14.90 -6.99 -4.88
CA ILE A 232 -14.73 -6.27 -6.14
C ILE A 232 -14.30 -4.83 -5.85
N SER A 233 -14.93 -4.18 -4.86
CA SER A 233 -14.54 -2.83 -4.43
C SER A 233 -13.10 -2.79 -3.92
N GLN A 234 -12.66 -3.79 -3.15
CA GLN A 234 -11.26 -3.88 -2.67
C GLN A 234 -10.27 -4.05 -3.84
N ILE A 235 -10.57 -4.93 -4.79
CA ILE A 235 -9.71 -5.20 -5.95
C ILE A 235 -9.66 -3.97 -6.86
N SER A 236 -10.82 -3.37 -7.15
CA SER A 236 -10.95 -2.20 -8.04
C SER A 236 -10.28 -0.95 -7.46
N ALA A 237 -10.25 -0.80 -6.14
CA ALA A 237 -9.53 0.29 -5.48
C ALA A 237 -8.00 0.19 -5.64
N LEU A 238 -7.46 -1.01 -5.84
CA LEU A 238 -6.02 -1.28 -5.86
C LEU A 238 -5.47 -1.60 -7.26
N SER A 239 -6.33 -1.99 -8.20
CA SER A 239 -6.01 -2.12 -9.63
C SER A 239 -5.44 -0.80 -10.19
N MET A 240 -4.62 -0.80 -11.24
CA MET A 240 -4.05 0.43 -11.85
C MET A 240 -3.14 1.30 -10.96
N LYS A 241 -3.02 1.05 -9.64
CA LYS A 241 -1.86 1.53 -8.88
C LYS A 241 -0.68 0.71 -9.38
N LYS A 242 -0.01 1.18 -10.44
CA LYS A 242 1.42 0.92 -10.61
C LYS A 242 1.99 1.12 -9.22
N GLN A 243 2.51 0.05 -8.60
CA GLN A 243 3.29 0.17 -7.40
C GLN A 243 4.54 0.98 -7.77
N SER A 244 4.36 2.30 -7.89
CA SER A 244 5.42 3.23 -7.61
C SER A 244 5.84 2.87 -6.20
N VAL A 245 7.14 2.61 -6.08
CA VAL A 245 7.82 2.28 -4.84
C VAL A 245 7.54 3.35 -3.75
N GLU A 246 7.01 4.51 -4.14
CA GLU A 246 6.54 5.62 -3.30
C GLU A 246 5.31 5.34 -2.39
N GLU A 247 4.31 4.54 -2.79
CA GLU A 247 3.11 4.33 -1.95
C GLU A 247 3.26 3.24 -0.88
N ARG A 248 4.49 2.73 -0.69
CA ARG A 248 4.89 2.04 0.55
C ARG A 248 4.97 2.99 1.77
N ARG A 249 4.46 4.21 1.66
CA ARG A 249 4.20 5.11 2.79
C ARG A 249 2.81 4.94 3.41
N SER A 250 2.03 3.93 3.03
CA SER A 250 1.10 3.34 4.01
C SER A 250 1.94 2.52 4.98
N VAL A 251 2.06 3.01 6.20
CA VAL A 251 2.81 2.50 7.35
C VAL A 251 2.58 0.99 7.57
N THR A 252 3.25 0.17 6.78
CA THR A 252 3.82 -1.08 7.26
C THR A 252 5.27 -0.76 7.56
N THR A 253 5.48 -0.01 8.66
CA THR A 253 6.64 -0.29 9.49
C THR A 253 6.66 -1.81 9.60
N LYS A 254 7.63 -2.47 8.95
CA LYS A 254 8.02 -3.81 9.36
C LYS A 254 8.05 -3.72 10.87
N LEU A 255 7.12 -4.40 11.55
CA LEU A 255 7.07 -4.39 13.01
C LEU A 255 8.32 -5.14 13.44
N VAL A 256 9.42 -4.41 13.54
CA VAL A 256 10.70 -4.98 13.93
C VAL A 256 10.61 -5.14 15.43
N LEU A 257 10.84 -6.36 15.89
CA LEU A 257 11.08 -6.61 17.30
C LEU A 257 12.42 -5.93 17.65
N PRO A 258 12.44 -4.98 18.60
CA PRO A 258 13.69 -4.33 18.98
C PRO A 258 14.76 -5.37 19.38
N ALA A 259 16.01 -5.09 19.01
CA ALA A 259 17.14 -5.90 19.45
C ALA A 259 17.22 -5.93 20.99
N LEU A 260 17.80 -6.98 21.58
CA LEU A 260 17.91 -7.13 23.05
C LEU A 260 18.65 -5.97 23.72
N LYS A 261 19.59 -5.34 23.00
CA LYS A 261 20.37 -4.19 23.46
C LYS A 261 19.57 -2.88 23.45
N ASN A 262 18.34 -2.88 22.91
CA ASN A 262 17.53 -1.67 22.85
C ASN A 262 17.04 -1.28 24.24
N ALA A 263 17.29 -0.02 24.63
CA ALA A 263 16.93 0.53 25.93
C ALA A 263 15.42 0.54 26.21
N ILE A 264 14.57 0.37 25.18
CA ILE A 264 13.11 0.29 25.33
C ILE A 264 12.69 -0.92 26.17
N TRP A 265 13.37 -2.05 26.04
CA TRP A 265 13.09 -3.22 26.89
C TRP A 265 13.35 -2.93 28.36
N LEU A 266 14.45 -2.22 28.66
CA LEU A 266 14.76 -1.76 30.01
C LEU A 266 13.74 -0.72 30.52
N LYS A 267 13.32 0.21 29.66
CA LYS A 267 12.31 1.24 30.02
C LYS A 267 10.92 0.63 30.27
N LEU A 268 10.56 -0.44 29.56
CA LEU A 268 9.33 -1.21 29.75
C LEU A 268 9.31 -2.00 31.07
N ILE A 269 10.40 -2.73 31.34
CA ILE A 269 10.53 -3.53 32.56
C ILE A 269 10.74 -2.65 33.80
N SER A 270 11.39 -1.48 33.68
CA SER A 270 11.53 -0.54 34.80
C SER A 270 10.26 0.28 35.09
N GLY A 271 9.23 0.17 34.25
CA GLY A 271 7.98 0.93 34.41
C GLY A 271 8.09 2.41 34.02
N LYS A 272 9.22 2.84 33.44
CA LYS A 272 9.40 4.21 32.91
C LYS A 272 8.54 4.49 31.69
N ILE A 273 8.15 3.44 30.97
CA ILE A 273 7.20 3.47 29.86
C ILE A 273 6.08 2.50 30.18
N ASP A 274 4.85 3.00 30.12
CA ASP A 274 3.66 2.16 30.11
C ASP A 274 3.07 2.11 28.69
N LEU A 275 2.67 0.91 28.27
CA LEU A 275 2.07 0.69 26.95
C LEU A 275 0.55 0.89 26.96
N GLY A 276 -0.08 1.05 28.13
CA GLY A 276 -1.54 1.17 28.23
C GLY A 276 -2.27 0.00 27.57
N SER A 277 -1.65 -1.18 27.61
CA SER A 277 -2.08 -2.36 26.86
C SER A 277 -3.41 -2.88 27.40
N THR A 278 -4.36 -3.16 26.50
CA THR A 278 -5.62 -3.87 26.83
C THR A 278 -5.40 -5.38 26.94
N ASN A 279 -4.21 -5.88 26.64
CA ASN A 279 -3.86 -7.30 26.68
C ASN A 279 -3.48 -7.73 28.11
N MET A 280 -4.42 -8.40 28.78
CA MET A 280 -4.27 -8.87 30.17
C MET A 280 -3.07 -9.83 30.37
N PRO A 281 -2.83 -10.84 29.50
CA PRO A 281 -1.62 -11.66 29.56
C PRO A 281 -0.31 -10.87 29.55
N LEU A 282 -0.20 -9.83 28.71
CA LEU A 282 1.00 -8.98 28.69
C LEU A 282 1.16 -8.20 29.99
N ASN A 283 0.08 -7.62 30.51
CA ASN A 283 0.12 -6.82 31.74
C ASN A 283 0.53 -7.66 32.95
N LEU A 284 -0.02 -8.87 33.10
CA LEU A 284 0.38 -9.81 34.16
C LEU A 284 1.85 -10.22 34.01
N PHE A 285 2.30 -10.46 32.78
CA PHE A 285 3.70 -10.82 32.52
C PHE A 285 4.67 -9.66 32.83
N LEU A 286 4.31 -8.43 32.46
CA LEU A 286 5.09 -7.22 32.79
C LEU A 286 5.17 -6.98 34.30
N VAL A 287 4.08 -7.18 35.04
CA VAL A 287 4.05 -7.07 36.51
C VAL A 287 4.99 -8.10 37.15
N ARG A 288 4.93 -9.36 36.70
CA ARG A 288 5.83 -10.43 37.18
C ARG A 288 7.29 -10.12 36.86
N LEU A 289 7.59 -9.65 35.65
CA LEU A 289 8.96 -9.29 35.24
C LEU A 289 9.48 -8.06 35.97
N ARG A 290 8.64 -7.05 36.25
CA ARG A 290 9.00 -5.88 37.06
C ARG A 290 9.44 -6.29 38.46
N HIS A 291 8.65 -7.14 39.12
CA HIS A 291 8.96 -7.64 40.45
C HIS A 291 10.26 -8.46 40.47
N ALA A 292 10.45 -9.34 39.47
CA ALA A 292 11.70 -10.10 39.32
C ALA A 292 12.91 -9.20 39.00
N PHE A 293 12.72 -8.09 38.30
CA PHE A 293 13.80 -7.16 37.94
C PHE A 293 14.20 -6.24 39.10
N GLN A 294 13.26 -5.88 39.98
CA GLN A 294 13.52 -5.02 41.16
C GLN A 294 14.15 -5.79 42.32
N ASN A 295 13.85 -7.08 42.47
CA ASN A 295 14.30 -7.89 43.60
C ASN A 295 15.60 -8.66 43.34
N THR A 296 16.33 -8.37 42.25
CA THR A 296 17.54 -9.10 41.89
C THR A 296 18.63 -8.14 41.42
N ASP A 297 19.77 -8.19 42.12
CA ASP A 297 20.98 -7.41 41.80
C ASP A 297 21.91 -8.11 40.79
N ASP A 298 21.60 -9.36 40.45
CA ASP A 298 22.35 -10.13 39.46
C ASP A 298 22.07 -9.66 38.03
N ASN A 299 23.12 -9.21 37.35
CA ASN A 299 23.08 -8.77 35.95
C ASN A 299 22.62 -9.90 35.00
N ASN A 300 22.87 -11.17 35.34
CA ASN A 300 22.46 -12.31 34.52
C ASN A 300 20.93 -12.51 34.56
N ALA A 301 20.32 -12.33 35.74
CA ALA A 301 18.87 -12.40 35.89
C ALA A 301 18.15 -11.27 35.15
N ARG A 302 18.76 -10.07 35.10
CA ARG A 302 18.24 -8.92 34.33
C ARG A 302 18.24 -9.18 32.83
N VAL A 303 19.31 -9.78 32.29
CA VAL A 303 19.38 -10.19 30.87
C VAL A 303 18.36 -11.29 30.56
N PHE A 304 18.14 -12.24 31.48
CA PHE A 304 17.13 -13.27 31.33
C PHE A 304 15.70 -12.71 31.30
N ALA A 305 15.39 -11.73 32.14
CA ALA A 305 14.08 -11.05 32.14
C ALA A 305 13.82 -10.31 30.80
N LEU A 306 14.84 -9.65 30.24
CA LEU A 306 14.76 -8.97 28.93
C LEU A 306 14.58 -9.96 27.78
N ASN A 307 15.31 -11.08 27.80
CA ASN A 307 15.14 -12.17 26.83
C ASN A 307 13.73 -12.76 26.89
N SER A 308 13.22 -13.00 28.10
CA SER A 308 11.87 -13.54 28.32
C SER A 308 10.79 -12.59 27.80
N LEU A 309 10.96 -11.27 27.98
CA LEU A 309 10.05 -10.26 27.42
C LEU A 309 10.06 -10.28 25.89
N ARG A 310 11.25 -10.31 25.28
CA ARG A 310 11.39 -10.33 23.82
C ARG A 310 10.78 -11.60 23.20
N GLU A 311 11.03 -12.77 23.80
CA GLU A 311 10.45 -14.03 23.34
C GLU A 311 8.93 -14.08 23.51
N PHE A 312 8.40 -13.46 24.56
CA PHE A 312 6.95 -13.31 24.72
C PHE A 312 6.32 -12.49 23.59
N PHE A 313 6.93 -11.36 23.22
CA PHE A 313 6.48 -10.55 22.07
C PHE A 313 6.67 -11.29 20.74
N ARG A 314 7.71 -12.11 20.59
CA ARG A 314 7.93 -12.94 19.41
C ARG A 314 6.84 -14.01 19.23
N LYS A 315 6.50 -14.73 20.30
CA LYS A 315 5.46 -15.78 20.30
C LYS A 315 4.04 -15.21 20.13
N ASN A 316 3.80 -14.01 20.67
CA ASN A 316 2.48 -13.37 20.67
C ASN A 316 2.38 -12.19 19.68
N ALA A 317 3.23 -12.13 18.65
CA ALA A 317 3.32 -10.98 17.74
C ALA A 317 1.99 -10.65 17.02
N ARG A 318 1.15 -11.66 16.77
CA ARG A 318 -0.17 -11.47 16.13
C ARG A 318 -1.19 -10.81 17.05
N SER A 319 -1.21 -11.16 18.33
CA SER A 319 -2.12 -10.60 19.34
C SER A 319 -1.62 -9.29 19.95
N LEU A 320 -0.31 -9.03 19.87
CA LEU A 320 0.36 -7.84 20.39
C LEU A 320 0.69 -6.80 19.30
N LYS A 321 -0.06 -6.82 18.19
CA LYS A 321 0.21 -5.94 17.04
C LYS A 321 0.10 -4.46 17.42
N LYS A 322 -0.88 -4.09 18.25
CA LYS A 322 -1.09 -2.69 18.68
C LYS A 322 0.07 -2.22 19.56
N GLU A 323 0.54 -3.08 20.44
CA GLU A 323 1.63 -2.85 21.37
C GLU A 323 2.98 -2.80 20.64
N LEU A 324 3.18 -3.63 19.61
CA LEU A 324 4.35 -3.58 18.73
C LEU A 324 4.41 -2.30 17.90
N ILE A 325 3.26 -1.76 17.49
CA ILE A 325 3.19 -0.45 16.83
C ILE A 325 3.64 0.64 17.81
N LEU A 326 3.15 0.64 19.04
CA LEU A 326 3.56 1.60 20.08
C LEU A 326 5.05 1.49 20.40
N ILE A 327 5.58 0.27 20.53
CA ILE A 327 7.01 0.03 20.74
C ILE A 327 7.84 0.58 19.58
N ASN A 328 7.42 0.36 18.32
CA ASN A 328 8.12 0.89 17.15
C ASN A 328 8.00 2.42 17.02
N GLN A 329 6.86 3.00 17.43
CA GLN A 329 6.71 4.45 17.52
C GLN A 329 7.63 5.05 18.60
N LEU A 330 7.81 4.36 19.73
CA LEU A 330 8.73 4.77 20.79
C LEU A 330 10.21 4.54 20.42
N MET A 331 10.50 3.57 19.54
CA MET A 331 11.84 3.36 18.94
C MET A 331 12.22 4.44 17.96
N ASN A 332 11.25 4.85 17.12
CA ASN A 332 11.47 5.83 16.06
C ASN A 332 11.14 7.25 16.49
N ALA A 333 10.57 7.43 17.69
CA ALA A 333 10.57 8.71 18.35
C ALA A 333 12.04 9.14 18.43
N PRO A 334 12.42 10.31 17.89
CA PRO A 334 13.77 10.82 18.07
C PRO A 334 14.04 10.75 19.56
N GLU A 335 15.10 10.06 19.98
CA GLU A 335 15.57 10.15 21.35
C GLU A 335 15.52 11.63 21.70
N GLU A 336 14.72 11.99 22.71
CA GLU A 336 14.46 13.37 23.09
C GLU A 336 15.78 14.11 22.95
N SER A 337 15.88 14.97 21.94
CA SER A 337 17.10 15.70 21.67
C SER A 337 17.36 16.45 22.95
N GLN A 338 18.30 15.94 23.76
CA GLN A 338 18.82 16.64 24.91
C GLN A 338 19.44 17.87 24.28
N TYR A 339 18.67 18.95 24.22
CA TYR A 339 19.18 20.23 23.80
C TYR A 339 20.37 20.50 24.72
N SER A 340 21.56 20.62 24.13
CA SER A 340 22.76 20.95 24.87
C SER A 340 22.55 22.34 25.46
N LEU A 341 22.14 22.39 26.73
CA LEU A 341 21.97 23.65 27.43
C LEU A 341 23.32 24.39 27.44
N PRO A 342 23.31 25.73 27.27
CA PRO A 342 24.53 26.55 27.32
C PRO A 342 25.33 26.28 28.60
N ASP A 343 26.65 26.39 28.49
CA ASP A 343 27.56 26.13 29.61
C ASP A 343 27.27 27.06 30.81
N GLU A 344 27.66 26.63 32.02
CA GLU A 344 27.38 27.33 33.29
C GLU A 344 27.96 28.74 33.34
N ARG A 345 28.93 29.05 32.48
CA ARG A 345 29.59 30.35 32.38
C ARG A 345 28.94 31.28 31.35
N SER A 346 27.87 30.83 30.67
CA SER A 346 27.18 31.64 29.68
C SER A 346 26.50 32.85 30.33
N GLU A 347 26.72 34.03 29.77
CA GLU A 347 26.16 35.32 30.22
C GLU A 347 24.62 35.35 30.19
N ILE A 348 24.01 34.42 29.46
CA ILE A 348 22.54 34.26 29.38
C ILE A 348 21.96 33.92 30.75
N TRP A 349 22.64 33.06 31.51
CA TRP A 349 22.15 32.65 32.82
C TRP A 349 22.20 33.81 33.82
N LYS A 350 23.23 34.66 33.72
CA LYS A 350 23.32 35.90 34.49
C LYS A 350 22.25 36.92 34.07
N ARG A 351 21.96 37.03 32.78
CA ARG A 351 20.88 37.90 32.26
C ARG A 351 19.50 37.46 32.73
N ILE A 352 19.23 36.15 32.71
CA ILE A 352 18.00 35.57 33.28
C ILE A 352 17.89 35.87 34.77
N LEU A 353 18.98 35.86 35.52
CA LEU A 353 18.96 36.19 36.94
C LEU A 353 18.83 37.70 37.21
N LYS A 354 19.18 38.59 36.27
CA LYS A 354 19.12 40.04 36.46
C LYS A 354 17.81 40.69 35.98
N ASP A 355 17.15 40.12 34.97
CA ASP A 355 15.97 40.74 34.33
C ASP A 355 14.73 39.82 34.41
N ASP A 356 13.67 40.33 35.03
CA ASP A 356 12.39 39.63 35.26
C ASP A 356 11.59 39.39 33.97
N SER A 357 11.90 40.13 32.91
CA SER A 357 11.19 40.11 31.63
C SER A 357 11.93 39.40 30.50
N PHE A 358 13.19 39.03 30.71
CA PHE A 358 14.07 38.52 29.66
C PHE A 358 13.59 37.19 29.06
N ILE A 359 12.94 36.35 29.88
CA ILE A 359 12.24 35.14 29.43
C ILE A 359 10.83 35.14 30.03
N PRO A 360 9.82 35.61 29.29
CA PRO A 360 8.45 35.53 29.75
C PRO A 360 8.03 34.06 29.84
N SER A 361 7.85 33.56 31.06
CA SER A 361 7.40 32.20 31.32
C SER A 361 5.97 32.20 31.86
N SER A 362 5.13 31.27 31.40
CA SER A 362 3.85 30.98 32.04
C SER A 362 4.01 30.00 33.22
N HIS A 363 5.21 29.47 33.45
CA HIS A 363 5.49 28.44 34.45
C HIS A 363 5.72 29.06 35.85
N ILE A 364 4.72 28.93 36.73
CA ILE A 364 4.71 29.55 38.07
C ILE A 364 5.90 29.10 38.93
N ALA A 365 6.25 27.81 38.91
CA ALA A 365 7.38 27.29 39.68
C ALA A 365 8.74 27.82 39.19
N TYR A 366 8.85 28.18 37.91
CA TYR A 366 10.06 28.80 37.36
C TYR A 366 10.19 30.25 37.87
N LYS A 367 9.10 31.01 37.86
CA LYS A 367 9.05 32.37 38.41
C LYS A 367 9.38 32.41 39.91
N LEU A 368 8.82 31.50 40.70
CA LEU A 368 9.12 31.39 42.13
C LEU A 368 10.58 31.04 42.39
N LEU A 369 11.16 30.13 41.59
CA LEU A 369 12.57 29.78 41.68
C LEU A 369 13.47 30.96 41.33
N LEU A 370 13.18 31.70 40.26
CA LEU A 370 13.93 32.91 39.90
C LEU A 370 13.82 34.00 40.97
N SER A 371 12.63 34.25 41.50
CA SER A 371 12.42 35.20 42.60
C SER A 371 13.22 34.83 43.85
N ASN A 372 13.24 33.55 44.22
CA ASN A 372 13.97 33.07 45.39
C ASN A 372 15.49 33.19 45.17
N LEU A 373 16.00 32.73 44.03
CA LEU A 373 17.43 32.80 43.72
C LEU A 373 17.92 34.25 43.61
N ARG A 374 17.11 35.16 43.07
CA ARG A 374 17.41 36.60 43.06
C ARG A 374 17.48 37.19 44.46
N SER A 375 16.52 36.85 45.33
CA SER A 375 16.56 37.30 46.72
C SER A 375 17.81 36.80 47.45
N GLN A 376 18.27 35.58 47.15
CA GLN A 376 19.51 35.02 47.72
C GLN A 376 20.76 35.75 47.20
N ILE A 377 20.80 36.13 45.92
CA ILE A 377 21.89 36.90 45.32
C ILE A 377 21.91 38.35 45.84
N LEU A 378 20.74 38.96 46.07
CA LEU A 378 20.63 40.31 46.63
C LEU A 378 21.08 40.36 48.10
N MET A 379 20.84 39.29 48.86
CA MET A 379 21.22 39.22 50.28
C MET A 379 22.70 38.89 50.49
N ASN A 380 23.32 38.11 49.59
CA ASN A 380 24.75 37.76 49.63
C ASN A 380 25.36 37.86 48.22
N PRO A 381 26.02 38.98 47.88
CA PRO A 381 26.57 39.23 46.55
C PRO A 381 27.91 38.52 46.32
N ASP A 382 28.01 37.26 46.72
CA ASP A 382 29.21 36.44 46.50
C ASP A 382 29.20 35.80 45.10
N PRO A 383 30.33 35.79 44.37
CA PRO A 383 30.41 35.19 43.04
C PRO A 383 30.13 33.68 43.04
N VAL A 384 30.32 33.00 44.18
CA VAL A 384 30.02 31.58 44.37
C VAL A 384 28.51 31.34 44.49
N VAL A 385 27.77 32.27 45.10
CA VAL A 385 26.30 32.19 45.25
C VAL A 385 25.62 32.41 43.90
N GLU A 386 26.13 33.34 43.10
CA GLU A 386 25.66 33.56 41.73
C GLU A 386 25.85 32.31 40.85
N LEU A 387 27.01 31.66 40.94
CA LEU A 387 27.29 30.43 40.17
C LEU A 387 26.39 29.26 40.59
N ASN A 388 26.10 29.13 41.89
CA ASN A 388 25.16 28.12 42.39
C ASN A 388 23.71 28.40 41.97
N ALA A 389 23.30 29.67 41.90
CA ALA A 389 22.01 30.05 41.37
C ALA A 389 21.87 29.72 39.88
N VAL A 390 22.91 30.00 39.08
CA VAL A 390 22.97 29.61 37.66
C VAL A 390 22.82 28.10 37.47
N ARG A 391 23.53 27.29 38.29
CA ARG A 391 23.39 25.84 38.27
C ARG A 391 21.97 25.37 38.57
N ARG A 392 21.34 25.93 39.61
CA ARG A 392 19.96 25.58 39.98
C ARG A 392 18.95 25.94 38.89
N VAL A 393 19.12 27.08 38.20
CA VAL A 393 18.28 27.45 37.05
C VAL A 393 18.48 26.47 35.89
N ARG A 394 19.74 26.14 35.56
CA ARG A 394 20.09 25.17 34.51
C ARG A 394 19.52 23.79 34.79
N ASP A 395 19.67 23.31 36.01
CA ASP A 395 19.14 22.02 36.45
C ASP A 395 17.61 22.03 36.42
N PHE A 396 16.96 23.10 36.87
CA PHE A 396 15.51 23.21 36.82
C PHE A 396 14.99 23.13 35.38
N ILE A 397 15.64 23.83 34.43
CA ILE A 397 15.27 23.76 33.01
C ILE A 397 15.56 22.37 32.44
N LYS A 398 16.68 21.74 32.83
CA LYS A 398 17.04 20.37 32.41
C LYS A 398 16.02 19.33 32.87
N HIS A 399 15.46 19.46 34.07
CA HIS A 399 14.46 18.52 34.59
C HIS A 399 13.06 18.77 34.01
N ASN A 400 12.76 20.00 33.58
CA ASN A 400 11.42 20.41 33.14
C ASN A 400 11.33 20.78 31.65
N GLN A 401 12.25 20.28 30.81
CA GLN A 401 12.34 20.60 29.38
C GLN A 401 11.03 20.34 28.62
N ARG A 402 10.24 19.35 29.04
CA ARG A 402 8.95 19.00 28.42
C ARG A 402 7.89 20.10 28.57
N PHE A 403 7.89 20.80 29.69
CA PHE A 403 6.89 21.82 30.02
C PHE A 403 7.36 23.24 29.68
N MET A 404 8.66 23.43 29.50
CA MET A 404 9.29 24.74 29.24
C MET A 404 9.90 24.84 27.84
N GLN A 405 9.17 24.39 26.82
CA GLN A 405 9.68 24.38 25.43
C GLN A 405 9.87 25.78 24.85
N GLN A 406 9.04 26.75 25.25
CA GLN A 406 9.12 28.13 24.75
C GLN A 406 10.33 28.85 25.36
N GLU A 407 10.53 28.68 26.66
CA GLU A 407 11.66 29.20 27.43
C GLU A 407 12.96 28.58 26.96
N LEU A 408 12.99 27.26 26.73
CA LEU A 408 14.16 26.56 26.23
C LEU A 408 14.56 27.04 24.83
N ARG A 409 13.59 27.31 23.94
CA ARG A 409 13.85 27.92 22.63
C ARG A 409 14.46 29.31 22.75
N MET A 410 13.96 30.13 23.67
CA MET A 410 14.50 31.48 23.93
C MET A 410 15.91 31.45 24.54
N VAL A 411 16.20 30.49 25.44
CA VAL A 411 17.55 30.30 25.98
C VAL A 411 18.53 29.93 24.87
N LEU A 412 18.13 29.05 23.94
CA LEU A 412 18.98 28.61 22.83
C LEU A 412 19.16 29.69 21.75
N SER A 413 18.13 30.48 21.44
CA SER A 413 18.25 31.57 20.46
C SER A 413 19.16 32.69 20.96
N ASN A 414 19.15 32.96 22.26
CA ASN A 414 20.00 33.98 22.89
C ASN A 414 21.39 33.44 23.26
N SER A 415 21.71 32.19 22.94
CA SER A 415 23.01 31.55 23.17
C SER A 415 23.94 31.49 21.98
N ARG A 416 23.45 31.87 20.80
CA ARG A 416 24.28 32.18 19.64
C ARG A 416 24.64 33.66 19.69
#